data_AF-A0A7C4PY83-F1
#
_entry.id   AF-A0A7C4PY83-F1
#
_cell.length_a   1.000
_cell.length_b   1.000
_cell.length_c   1.000
_cell.angle_alpha   90.00
_cell.angle_beta   90.00
_cell.angle_gamma   90.00
#
_symmetry.space_group_name_H-M   'P 1'
#
loop_
_entity.id
_entity.type
_entity.pdbx_description
1 polymer ?
#
loop_
_entity_poly.entity_id
_entity_poly.type
_entity_poly.pdbx_seq_one_letter_code
_entity_poly.pdbx_strand_id
1 'polypeptide(L)'
;MVEEIQGLKKGEKEFIKHFEEHPHFETLRKEGKKEEEAKKEISEFLRKLTEEIEELPEIKKEAEIHHEPLKDISSTLAQAIYTALEEGVLEGLAFIKKLKNPYLLDQFHDLLAGHFYDLLVKHGKLKVIK
;
A
#
# COMPACT_ATOMS: atom_id res chain seq x y z
N MET A 1 23.58 -3.38 -11.22
CA MET A 1 23.91 -1.96 -10.98
C MET A 1 22.80 -1.43 -10.10
N VAL A 2 23.05 -1.30 -8.79
CA VAL A 2 22.06 -0.84 -7.81
C VAL A 2 22.47 0.57 -7.42
N GLU A 3 22.13 1.52 -8.29
CA GLU A 3 22.34 2.93 -8.04
C GLU A 3 21.11 3.51 -7.33
N GLU A 4 21.39 4.12 -6.17
CA GLU A 4 20.59 5.14 -5.48
C GLU A 4 19.25 4.74 -4.84
N ILE A 5 19.34 4.02 -3.71
CA ILE A 5 18.27 3.92 -2.69
C ILE A 5 18.46 5.00 -1.61
N GLN A 6 18.79 6.25 -1.97
CA GLN A 6 19.01 7.33 -0.99
C GLN A 6 17.82 8.31 -0.85
N GLY A 7 16.78 8.21 -1.67
CA GLY A 7 15.58 9.08 -1.60
C GLY A 7 14.28 8.43 -1.14
N LEU A 8 14.25 7.10 -1.00
CA LEU A 8 12.99 6.35 -0.79
C LEU A 8 12.48 6.47 0.67
N LYS A 9 11.19 6.76 0.82
CA LYS A 9 10.51 6.90 2.11
C LYS A 9 10.39 5.55 2.83
N LYS A 10 10.07 5.58 4.13
CA LYS A 10 10.05 4.38 4.99
C LYS A 10 9.08 3.30 4.46
N GLY A 11 7.88 3.70 4.04
CA GLY A 11 6.95 2.81 3.36
C GLY A 11 7.56 2.26 2.06
N GLU A 12 8.00 3.15 1.16
CA GLU A 12 8.48 2.74 -0.18
C GLU A 12 9.65 1.75 -0.11
N LYS A 13 10.53 1.89 0.88
CA LYS A 13 11.62 0.94 1.15
C LYS A 13 11.10 -0.44 1.55
N GLU A 14 10.14 -0.49 2.46
CA GLU A 14 9.55 -1.75 2.93
C GLU A 14 8.72 -2.41 1.82
N PHE A 15 8.03 -1.61 1.00
CA PHE A 15 7.30 -2.10 -0.15
C PHE A 15 8.21 -2.69 -1.23
N ILE A 16 9.30 -2.00 -1.61
CA ILE A 16 10.28 -2.54 -2.58
C ILE A 16 10.86 -3.85 -2.07
N LYS A 17 11.24 -3.90 -0.80
CA LYS A 17 11.75 -5.12 -0.18
C LYS A 17 10.70 -6.24 -0.20
N HIS A 18 9.45 -5.94 0.15
CA HIS A 18 8.36 -6.91 0.08
C HIS A 18 8.08 -7.39 -1.34
N PHE A 19 8.09 -6.46 -2.31
CA PHE A 19 7.92 -6.74 -3.74
C PHE A 19 9.04 -7.61 -4.29
N GLU A 20 10.29 -7.41 -3.85
CA GLU A 20 11.46 -8.21 -4.24
C GLU A 20 11.47 -9.60 -3.58
N GLU A 21 11.01 -9.72 -2.34
CA GLU A 21 11.06 -10.98 -1.59
C GLU A 21 9.83 -11.87 -1.81
N HIS A 22 8.67 -11.30 -2.17
CA HIS A 22 7.41 -12.06 -2.15
C HIS A 22 7.11 -12.78 -3.48
N PRO A 23 6.81 -14.10 -3.44
CA PRO A 23 6.58 -14.94 -4.63
C PRO A 23 5.32 -14.56 -5.40
N HIS A 24 4.39 -13.78 -4.83
CA HIS A 24 3.20 -13.34 -5.55
C HIS A 24 3.53 -12.34 -6.67
N PHE A 25 4.64 -11.62 -6.56
CA PHE A 25 5.16 -10.74 -7.62
C PHE A 25 6.12 -11.46 -8.56
N GLU A 26 6.40 -12.76 -8.37
CA GLU A 26 7.24 -13.51 -9.32
C GLU A 26 6.59 -13.61 -10.70
N THR A 27 5.26 -13.70 -10.79
CA THR A 27 4.54 -13.73 -12.08
C THR A 27 4.66 -12.40 -12.81
N LEU A 28 4.54 -11.27 -12.11
CA LEU A 28 4.82 -9.93 -12.66
C LEU A 28 6.29 -9.75 -13.09
N ARG A 29 7.22 -10.49 -12.46
CA ARG A 29 8.65 -10.53 -12.85
C ARG A 29 8.93 -11.50 -14.01
N LYS A 30 8.12 -12.56 -14.17
CA LYS A 30 8.30 -13.64 -15.16
C LYS A 30 7.50 -13.45 -16.44
N GLU A 31 6.35 -12.77 -16.40
CA GLU A 31 5.62 -12.37 -17.59
C GLU A 31 6.39 -11.25 -18.27
N GLY A 32 6.83 -11.48 -19.52
CA GLY A 32 7.72 -10.60 -20.29
C GLY A 32 7.14 -9.23 -20.70
N LYS A 33 6.36 -8.56 -19.85
CA LYS A 33 6.29 -7.10 -19.83
C LYS A 33 7.68 -6.60 -19.44
N LYS A 34 8.21 -5.58 -20.12
CA LYS A 34 9.49 -4.96 -19.71
C LYS A 34 9.34 -4.54 -18.25
N GLU A 35 10.24 -4.99 -17.39
CA GLU A 35 10.23 -4.72 -15.94
C GLU A 35 9.96 -3.24 -15.60
N GLU A 36 10.41 -2.33 -16.47
CA GLU A 36 10.13 -0.89 -16.41
C GLU A 36 8.65 -0.51 -16.55
N GLU A 37 7.88 -1.17 -17.43
CA GLU A 37 6.45 -0.87 -17.63
C GLU A 37 5.64 -1.31 -16.42
N ALA A 38 5.89 -2.51 -15.89
CA ALA A 38 5.23 -2.98 -14.67
C ALA A 38 5.57 -2.09 -13.46
N LYS A 39 6.85 -1.71 -13.30
CA LYS A 39 7.26 -0.77 -12.24
C LYS A 39 6.59 0.60 -12.38
N LYS A 40 6.40 1.10 -13.62
CA LYS A 40 5.68 2.35 -13.88
C LYS A 40 4.20 2.24 -13.54
N GLU A 41 3.52 1.18 -13.98
CA GLU A 41 2.10 0.95 -13.66
C GLU A 41 1.89 0.90 -12.14
N ILE A 42 2.74 0.16 -11.42
CA ILE A 42 2.68 0.05 -9.95
C ILE A 42 2.98 1.41 -9.30
N SER A 43 4.02 2.11 -9.74
CA SER A 43 4.39 3.42 -9.19
C SER A 43 3.28 4.46 -9.41
N GLU A 44 2.66 4.47 -10.59
CA GLU A 44 1.53 5.35 -10.88
C GLU A 44 0.30 5.01 -10.04
N PHE A 45 0.02 3.71 -9.85
CA PHE A 45 -1.09 3.27 -9.02
C PHE A 45 -0.88 3.64 -7.54
N LEU A 46 0.32 3.38 -7.00
CA LEU A 46 0.68 3.80 -5.65
C LEU A 46 0.63 5.32 -5.48
N ARG A 47 1.04 6.09 -6.50
CA ARG A 47 0.94 7.55 -6.47
C ARG A 47 -0.51 7.99 -6.36
N LYS A 48 -1.40 7.47 -7.22
CA LYS A 48 -2.83 7.78 -7.18
C LYS A 48 -3.47 7.39 -5.85
N LEU A 49 -3.17 6.20 -5.33
CA LEU A 49 -3.62 5.77 -4.02
C LEU A 49 -3.15 6.71 -2.91
N THR A 50 -1.88 7.14 -2.98
CA THR A 50 -1.32 8.07 -2.00
C THR A 50 -2.05 9.41 -2.05
N GLU A 51 -2.25 9.97 -3.25
CA GLU A 51 -2.99 11.23 -3.45
C GLU A 51 -4.44 11.10 -2.93
N GLU A 52 -5.12 10.00 -3.24
CA GLU A 52 -6.49 9.74 -2.78
C GLU A 52 -6.59 9.65 -1.25
N ILE A 53 -5.65 8.95 -0.61
CA ILE A 53 -5.58 8.84 0.85
C ILE A 53 -5.20 10.18 1.49
N GLU A 54 -4.31 10.96 0.87
CA GLU A 54 -3.93 12.29 1.33
C GLU A 54 -5.12 13.26 1.31
N GLU A 55 -6.08 13.10 0.40
CA GLU A 55 -7.27 13.95 0.32
C GLU A 55 -8.29 13.69 1.44
N LEU A 56 -8.24 12.51 2.07
CA LEU A 56 -9.19 12.12 3.10
C LEU A 56 -9.04 12.99 4.36
N PRO A 57 -10.14 13.59 4.85
CA PRO A 57 -10.09 14.51 5.99
C PRO A 57 -9.68 13.81 7.30
N GLU A 58 -9.97 12.51 7.42
CA GLU A 58 -9.60 11.70 8.58
C GLU A 58 -8.09 11.55 8.67
N ILE A 59 -7.43 11.19 7.55
CA ILE A 59 -5.98 11.03 7.47
C ILE A 59 -5.24 12.35 7.71
N LYS A 60 -5.77 13.48 7.21
CA LYS A 60 -5.21 14.83 7.44
C LYS A 60 -5.18 15.18 8.93
N LYS A 61 -6.33 15.04 9.62
CA LYS A 61 -6.44 15.35 11.05
C LYS A 61 -5.50 14.51 11.88
N GLU A 62 -5.44 13.24 11.53
CA GLU A 62 -4.71 12.22 12.25
C GLU A 62 -3.18 12.42 12.05
N ALA A 63 -2.73 12.86 10.87
CA ALA A 63 -1.36 13.33 10.66
C ALA A 63 -1.00 14.55 11.52
N GLU A 64 -1.94 15.50 11.71
CA GLU A 64 -1.74 16.65 12.60
C GLU A 64 -1.67 16.24 14.07
N ILE A 65 -2.51 15.30 14.51
CA ILE A 65 -2.57 14.82 15.90
C ILE A 65 -1.30 14.04 16.27
N HIS A 66 -0.80 13.21 15.36
CA HIS A 66 0.34 12.34 15.60
C HIS A 66 1.70 12.96 15.21
N HIS A 67 1.69 14.20 14.70
CA HIS A 67 2.89 14.93 14.25
C HIS A 67 3.72 14.14 13.23
N GLU A 68 3.10 13.23 12.48
CA GLU A 68 3.74 12.48 11.40
C GLU A 68 3.50 13.19 10.07
N PRO A 69 4.46 13.16 9.13
CA PRO A 69 4.25 13.75 7.82
C PRO A 69 3.08 13.04 7.11
N LEU A 70 2.04 13.80 6.73
CA LEU A 70 0.87 13.27 6.01
C LEU A 70 1.27 12.38 4.82
N LYS A 71 2.31 12.78 4.10
CA LYS A 71 2.84 12.04 2.95
C LYS A 71 3.49 10.70 3.31
N ASP A 72 4.02 10.56 4.52
CA ASP A 72 4.61 9.31 4.98
C ASP A 72 3.53 8.33 5.47
N ILE A 73 2.52 8.85 6.18
CA ILE A 73 1.31 8.08 6.55
C ILE A 73 0.62 7.56 5.28
N SER A 74 0.29 8.47 4.36
CA SER A 74 -0.48 8.15 3.16
C SER A 74 0.27 7.20 2.23
N SER A 75 1.58 7.38 2.08
CA SER A 75 2.41 6.45 1.29
C SER A 75 2.44 5.04 1.90
N THR A 76 2.53 4.96 3.23
CA THR A 76 2.53 3.68 3.95
C THR A 76 1.19 2.96 3.84
N LEU A 77 0.09 3.70 4.01
CA LEU A 77 -1.27 3.16 3.85
C LEU A 77 -1.54 2.75 2.40
N ALA A 78 -1.12 3.55 1.42
CA ALA A 78 -1.25 3.22 -0.01
C ALA A 78 -0.60 1.87 -0.35
N GLN A 79 0.58 1.60 0.20
CA GLN A 79 1.28 0.33 0.00
C GLN A 79 0.57 -0.83 0.68
N ALA A 80 0.09 -0.63 1.90
CA ALA A 80 -0.69 -1.66 2.59
C ALA A 80 -1.97 -2.02 1.82
N ILE A 81 -2.66 -1.01 1.27
CA ILE A 81 -3.86 -1.20 0.46
C ILE A 81 -3.51 -1.89 -0.86
N TYR A 82 -2.42 -1.50 -1.52
CA TYR A 82 -1.96 -2.18 -2.73
C TYR A 82 -1.66 -3.66 -2.45
N THR A 83 -0.92 -3.97 -1.38
CA THR A 83 -0.69 -5.35 -0.93
C THR A 83 -2.01 -6.08 -0.64
N ALA A 84 -2.99 -5.39 -0.04
CA ALA A 84 -4.30 -5.98 0.20
C ALA A 84 -5.07 -6.33 -1.09
N LEU A 85 -4.95 -5.48 -2.11
CA LEU A 85 -5.62 -5.64 -3.40
C LEU A 85 -4.95 -6.69 -4.28
N GLU A 86 -3.63 -6.80 -4.23
CA GLU A 86 -2.87 -7.75 -5.04
C GLU A 86 -2.79 -9.13 -4.38
N GLU A 87 -2.47 -9.17 -3.08
CA GLU A 87 -2.08 -10.39 -2.38
C GLU A 87 -3.20 -10.86 -1.46
N GLY A 88 -3.79 -9.94 -0.71
CA GLY A 88 -4.92 -10.21 0.16
C GLY A 88 -4.89 -9.37 1.43
N VAL A 89 -6.06 -9.24 2.06
CA VAL A 89 -6.23 -8.39 3.25
C VAL A 89 -5.28 -8.79 4.37
N LEU A 90 -4.98 -10.08 4.53
CA LEU A 90 -4.08 -10.58 5.57
C LEU A 90 -2.62 -10.16 5.35
N GLU A 91 -2.18 -10.12 4.11
CA GLU A 91 -0.84 -9.71 3.69
C GLU A 91 -0.66 -8.20 3.93
N GLY A 92 -1.65 -7.39 3.57
CA GLY A 92 -1.65 -5.95 3.87
C GLY A 92 -1.63 -5.68 5.38
N LEU A 93 -2.37 -6.48 6.15
CA LEU A 93 -2.36 -6.45 7.62
C LEU A 93 -0.98 -6.84 8.19
N ALA A 94 -0.34 -7.86 7.62
CA ALA A 94 0.99 -8.30 8.03
C ALA A 94 2.04 -7.21 7.75
N PHE A 95 1.93 -6.52 6.62
CA PHE A 95 2.77 -5.37 6.28
C PHE A 95 2.63 -4.25 7.32
N ILE A 96 1.41 -3.77 7.59
CA ILE A 96 1.18 -2.69 8.55
C ILE A 96 1.59 -3.09 9.97
N LYS A 97 1.33 -4.34 10.39
CA LYS A 97 1.73 -4.83 11.72
C LYS A 97 3.24 -4.79 11.95
N LYS A 98 4.07 -4.98 10.92
CA LYS A 98 5.54 -4.91 11.04
C LYS A 98 6.03 -3.52 11.46
N LEU A 99 5.27 -2.48 11.11
CA LEU A 99 5.62 -1.09 11.42
C LEU A 99 5.41 -0.74 12.90
N LYS A 100 4.71 -1.61 13.66
CA LYS A 100 4.44 -1.45 15.09
C LYS A 100 3.82 -0.09 15.45
N ASN A 101 3.05 0.48 14.52
CA ASN A 101 2.31 1.71 14.73
C ASN A 101 0.81 1.36 14.82
N PRO A 102 0.19 1.38 16.02
CA PRO A 102 -1.20 0.98 16.20
C PRO A 102 -2.18 1.91 15.48
N TYR A 103 -1.82 3.18 15.30
CA TYR A 103 -2.62 4.15 14.57
C TYR A 103 -2.70 3.80 13.08
N LEU A 104 -1.57 3.42 12.46
CA LEU A 104 -1.56 3.04 11.05
C LEU A 104 -2.38 1.77 10.80
N LEU A 105 -2.48 0.90 11.81
CA LEU A 105 -3.34 -0.28 11.77
C LEU A 105 -4.82 0.09 11.80
N ASP A 106 -5.20 1.04 12.64
CA ASP A 106 -6.57 1.54 12.74
C ASP A 106 -6.99 2.24 11.44
N GLN A 107 -6.16 3.15 10.94
CA GLN A 107 -6.42 3.82 9.66
C GLN A 107 -6.46 2.86 8.48
N PHE A 108 -5.58 1.85 8.47
CA PHE A 108 -5.64 0.82 7.44
C PHE A 108 -6.95 0.02 7.50
N HIS A 109 -7.42 -0.34 8.71
CA HIS A 109 -8.72 -0.98 8.89
C HIS A 109 -9.87 -0.10 8.37
N ASP A 110 -9.87 1.18 8.73
CA ASP A 110 -10.93 2.11 8.32
C ASP A 110 -10.92 2.35 6.82
N LEU A 111 -9.75 2.43 6.19
CA LEU A 111 -9.63 2.50 4.74
C LEU A 111 -10.15 1.25 4.05
N LEU A 112 -9.82 0.05 4.55
CA LEU A 112 -10.32 -1.21 3.98
C LEU A 112 -11.84 -1.32 4.09
N ALA A 113 -12.42 -0.92 5.23
CA ALA A 113 -13.85 -1.09 5.51
C ALA A 113 -14.70 0.04 4.92
N GLY A 114 -14.22 1.28 4.94
CA GLY A 114 -14.97 2.47 4.56
C GLY A 114 -14.75 2.91 3.12
N HIS A 115 -13.52 2.83 2.61
CA HIS A 115 -13.15 3.44 1.32
C HIS A 115 -12.84 2.42 0.23
N PHE A 116 -12.17 1.31 0.57
CA PHE A 116 -11.72 0.29 -0.40
C PHE A 116 -12.54 -1.01 -0.36
N TYR A 117 -13.61 -1.09 0.42
CA TYR A 117 -14.42 -2.31 0.56
C TYR A 117 -14.94 -2.82 -0.79
N ASP A 118 -15.58 -1.94 -1.57
CA ASP A 118 -16.11 -2.30 -2.89
C ASP A 118 -15.01 -2.74 -3.86
N LEU A 119 -13.83 -2.11 -3.77
CA LEU A 119 -12.68 -2.45 -4.58
C LEU A 119 -12.16 -3.86 -4.24
N LEU A 120 -12.07 -4.19 -2.95
CA LEU A 120 -11.66 -5.51 -2.45
C LEU A 120 -12.67 -6.60 -2.86
N VAL A 121 -13.97 -6.30 -2.82
CA VAL A 121 -15.01 -7.22 -3.30
C VAL A 121 -14.88 -7.43 -4.82
N LYS A 122 -14.68 -6.36 -5.58
CA LYS A 122 -14.52 -6.42 -7.04
C LYS A 122 -13.29 -7.22 -7.47
N HIS A 123 -12.19 -7.10 -6.73
CA HIS A 123 -10.97 -7.89 -6.94
C HIS A 123 -11.06 -9.32 -6.37
N GLY A 124 -12.20 -9.72 -5.81
CA GLY A 124 -12.42 -11.05 -5.26
C GLY A 124 -11.65 -11.33 -3.96
N LYS A 125 -11.10 -10.30 -3.32
CA LYS A 125 -10.35 -10.38 -2.07
C LYS A 125 -11.27 -10.46 -0.85
N LEU A 126 -12.50 -9.96 -0.97
CA LEU A 126 -13.56 -10.13 0.01
C LEU A 126 -14.80 -10.77 -0.63
N LYS A 127 -15.50 -11.60 0.15
CA LYS A 127 -16.81 -12.15 -0.24
C LYS A 127 -17.90 -11.41 0.51
N VAL A 128 -18.90 -10.93 -0.21
CA VAL A 128 -20.13 -10.39 0.41
C VAL A 128 -20.89 -11.56 1.01
N ILE A 129 -21.05 -11.56 2.34
CA ILE A 129 -21.92 -12.51 3.02
C ILE A 129 -23.34 -11.94 2.90
N LYS A 130 -24.22 -12.66 2.20
CA LYS A 130 -25.65 -12.36 2.11
C LYS A 130 -26.41 -13.01 3.24
#